data_AF-A0A524LZ09-F1
#
_entry.id   AF-A0A524LZ09-F1
#
_cell.length_a   1.000
_cell.length_b   1.000
_cell.length_c   1.000
_cell.angle_alpha   90.00
_cell.angle_beta   90.00
_cell.angle_gamma   90.00
#
_symmetry.space_group_name_H-M   'P 1'
#
loop_
_entity.id
_entity.type
_entity.pdbx_description
1 polymer ?
#
loop_
_entity_poly.entity_id
_entity_poly.type
_entity_poly.pdbx_seq_one_letter_code
_entity_poly.pdbx_strand_id
1 'polypeptide(L)'
;MRRTVGLSAVLFAGLIMAACVPPGTPVEPVDTTLPYTNNAEKKIELHVVVDSAQWVAMGQDETVLRNELYAVFSRVNEMFASITSTTIDVNVTDVTVFNVDPYGLTRYPDALDSEVNVADLLTDFTTWKNAQGLGDFAMLYSALDFEGSVLAYAQVAGSSSIVQATSDDDYHNALTVAHSLGHNLGMQHDSAGNACPASGYVMAAVMSGVPPSGFSSCSQSSYDSYLSTNRAFLDNIPTRDFFTEHRAINYVGDN
;
A
#
# COMPACT_ATOMS: atom_id res chain seq x y z
N MET A 1 -20.85 -16.40 -22.14
CA MET A 1 -19.60 -17.10 -22.51
C MET A 1 -18.52 -16.61 -21.59
N ARG A 2 -18.10 -17.43 -20.62
CA ARG A 2 -16.97 -17.12 -19.72
C ARG A 2 -15.70 -17.09 -20.58
N ARG A 3 -15.05 -15.94 -20.69
CA ARG A 3 -13.64 -15.90 -21.09
C ARG A 3 -12.85 -16.26 -19.84
N THR A 4 -12.45 -17.53 -19.74
CA THR A 4 -11.29 -17.92 -18.96
C THR A 4 -10.11 -17.14 -19.51
N VAL A 5 -9.66 -16.12 -18.79
CA VAL A 5 -8.35 -15.53 -19.01
C VAL A 5 -7.37 -16.58 -18.50
N GLY A 6 -6.97 -17.50 -19.39
CA GLY A 6 -5.80 -18.32 -19.15
C GLY A 6 -4.59 -17.41 -19.21
N LEU A 7 -4.21 -16.80 -18.09
CA LEU A 7 -2.90 -16.17 -17.98
C LEU A 7 -1.89 -17.31 -17.76
N SER A 8 -1.32 -17.74 -18.89
CA SER A 8 -0.01 -18.36 -18.94
C SER A 8 0.94 -17.59 -18.03
N ALA A 9 1.71 -18.28 -17.18
CA ALA A 9 2.76 -17.70 -16.34
C ALA A 9 3.48 -16.56 -17.06
N VAL A 10 3.05 -15.32 -16.82
CA VAL A 10 3.66 -14.14 -17.42
C VAL A 10 4.97 -14.00 -16.68
N LEU A 11 6.08 -13.96 -17.42
CA LEU A 11 7.35 -13.56 -16.83
C LEU A 11 7.16 -12.11 -16.37
N PHE A 12 6.95 -11.88 -15.07
CA PHE A 12 6.87 -10.57 -14.41
C PHE A 12 8.22 -9.80 -14.44
N ALA A 13 9.21 -10.29 -15.19
CA ALA A 13 10.50 -9.65 -15.37
C ALA A 13 10.34 -8.37 -16.19
N GLY A 14 10.41 -7.21 -15.53
CA GLY A 14 10.37 -5.90 -16.17
C GLY A 14 9.27 -4.95 -15.70
N LEU A 15 8.37 -5.38 -14.80
CA LEU A 15 7.39 -4.49 -14.15
C LEU A 15 8.06 -3.57 -13.13
N ILE A 16 7.65 -2.31 -13.09
CA ILE A 16 8.13 -1.35 -12.09
C ILE A 16 7.32 -1.57 -10.81
N MET A 17 7.98 -2.02 -9.73
CA MET A 17 7.33 -2.35 -8.46
C MET A 17 6.61 -1.15 -7.87
N ALA A 18 7.31 -0.02 -7.84
CA ALA A 18 6.72 1.26 -7.55
C ALA A 18 7.53 2.37 -8.20
N ALA A 19 6.84 3.46 -8.53
CA ALA A 19 7.47 4.76 -8.55
C ALA A 19 7.10 5.49 -7.25
N CYS A 20 7.85 6.53 -6.90
CA CYS A 20 7.55 7.28 -5.69
C CYS A 20 7.69 8.78 -5.92
N VAL A 21 6.92 9.55 -5.14
CA VAL A 21 7.15 10.98 -5.02
C VAL A 21 8.35 11.12 -4.07
N PRO A 22 9.48 11.72 -4.49
CA PRO A 22 10.57 12.04 -3.59
C PRO A 22 10.03 12.82 -2.40
N PRO A 23 10.71 12.83 -1.24
CA PRO A 23 10.29 13.67 -0.13
C PRO A 23 10.37 15.16 -0.53
N GLY A 24 9.28 15.71 -1.09
CA GLY A 24 8.99 17.13 -1.13
C GLY A 24 8.33 17.46 0.20
N THR A 25 8.77 18.52 0.89
CA THR A 25 8.39 18.89 2.27
C THR A 25 7.21 18.10 2.86
N PRO A 26 7.45 16.99 3.59
CA PRO A 26 6.35 16.31 4.26
C PRO A 26 6.70 16.07 5.71
N VAL A 27 5.90 16.64 6.59
CA VAL A 27 5.49 15.89 7.76
C VAL A 27 4.00 16.13 7.79
N GLU A 28 3.19 15.08 7.69
CA GLU A 28 1.90 15.10 8.38
C GLU A 28 2.17 15.78 9.72
N PRO A 29 1.46 16.86 10.07
CA PRO A 29 1.80 17.63 11.26
C PRO A 29 2.00 16.67 12.42
N VAL A 30 3.18 16.75 13.07
CA VAL A 30 3.51 15.89 14.21
C VAL A 30 2.32 15.94 15.16
N ASP A 31 1.65 14.81 15.35
CA ASP A 31 0.52 14.77 16.27
C ASP A 31 1.07 14.93 17.69
N THR A 32 1.05 16.16 18.19
CA THR A 32 1.52 16.51 19.53
C THR A 32 0.55 16.05 20.63
N THR A 33 -0.62 15.53 20.26
CA THR A 33 -1.60 14.99 21.21
C THR A 33 -1.27 13.56 21.61
N LEU A 34 -0.48 12.84 20.79
CA LEU A 34 -0.01 11.50 21.11
C LEU A 34 1.33 11.55 21.87
N PRO A 35 1.47 10.78 22.96
CA PRO A 35 2.74 10.68 23.67
C PRO A 35 3.76 9.93 22.79
N TYR A 36 4.89 10.58 22.48
CA TYR A 36 6.03 9.89 21.90
C TYR A 36 6.73 9.06 22.97
N THR A 37 6.61 7.73 22.88
CA THR A 37 7.15 6.80 23.87
C THR A 37 8.36 6.04 23.37
N ASN A 38 8.68 6.15 22.07
CA ASN A 38 9.79 5.46 21.43
C ASN A 38 9.73 3.94 21.68
N ASN A 39 8.57 3.34 21.41
CA ASN A 39 8.37 1.90 21.65
C ASN A 39 9.28 1.07 20.75
N ALA A 40 9.74 -0.08 21.28
CA ALA A 40 10.54 -1.05 20.53
C ALA A 40 9.76 -1.74 19.39
N GLU A 41 8.44 -1.64 19.44
CA GLU A 41 7.50 -2.14 18.46
C GLU A 41 6.62 -0.98 17.99
N LYS A 42 6.51 -0.83 16.67
CA LYS A 42 5.66 0.15 16.00
C LYS A 42 4.42 -0.52 15.43
N LYS A 43 3.35 0.25 15.23
CA LYS A 43 2.09 -0.24 14.66
C LYS A 43 1.63 0.72 13.56
N ILE A 44 1.37 0.20 12.37
CA ILE A 44 0.64 0.94 11.32
C ILE A 44 -0.84 0.66 11.53
N GLU A 45 -1.62 1.72 11.72
CA GLU A 45 -3.08 1.71 11.59
C GLU A 45 -3.43 2.05 10.13
N LEU A 46 -3.71 1.01 9.34
CA LEU A 46 -3.95 1.14 7.91
C LEU A 46 -5.44 1.13 7.58
N HIS A 47 -5.88 2.20 6.91
CA HIS A 47 -7.18 2.25 6.25
C HIS A 47 -7.03 1.77 4.79
N VAL A 48 -7.63 0.64 4.44
CA VAL A 48 -7.61 0.13 3.06
C VAL A 48 -8.84 0.63 2.32
N VAL A 49 -8.64 1.21 1.14
CA VAL A 49 -9.71 1.74 0.31
C VAL A 49 -9.73 0.98 -1.00
N VAL A 50 -10.84 0.37 -1.33
CA VAL A 50 -11.04 -0.42 -2.54
C VAL A 50 -11.85 0.42 -3.52
N ASP A 51 -11.30 0.68 -4.71
CA ASP A 51 -12.00 1.48 -5.72
C ASP A 51 -13.11 0.68 -6.43
N SER A 52 -13.92 1.38 -7.23
CA SER A 52 -15.04 0.76 -7.94
C SER A 52 -14.58 -0.32 -8.91
N ALA A 53 -13.48 -0.08 -9.63
CA ALA A 53 -12.90 -1.04 -10.56
C ALA A 53 -12.52 -2.35 -9.85
N GLN A 54 -11.84 -2.26 -8.70
CA GLN A 54 -11.42 -3.42 -7.91
C GLN A 54 -12.62 -4.15 -7.30
N TRP A 55 -13.60 -3.40 -6.81
CA TRP A 55 -14.81 -3.97 -6.24
C TRP A 55 -15.60 -4.78 -7.29
N VAL A 56 -15.72 -4.25 -8.50
CA VAL A 56 -16.30 -4.94 -9.65
C VAL A 56 -15.47 -6.16 -10.04
N ALA A 57 -14.14 -6.05 -10.08
CA ALA A 57 -13.24 -7.15 -10.41
C ALA A 57 -13.36 -8.32 -9.43
N MET A 58 -13.61 -8.05 -8.14
CA MET A 58 -13.87 -9.05 -7.11
C MET A 58 -15.30 -9.64 -7.16
N GLY A 59 -16.10 -9.26 -8.15
CA GLY A 59 -17.49 -9.71 -8.28
C GLY A 59 -18.42 -9.11 -7.24
N GLN A 60 -18.00 -8.01 -6.61
CA GLN A 60 -18.76 -7.31 -5.56
C GLN A 60 -19.13 -8.24 -4.38
N ASP A 61 -18.18 -9.11 -4.01
CA ASP A 61 -18.33 -10.10 -2.96
C ASP A 61 -17.44 -9.74 -1.76
N GLU A 62 -18.06 -9.43 -0.62
CA GLU A 62 -17.35 -9.10 0.62
C GLU A 62 -16.46 -10.25 1.11
N THR A 63 -16.86 -11.50 0.87
CA THR A 63 -16.11 -12.68 1.30
C THR A 63 -14.82 -12.78 0.49
N VAL A 64 -14.89 -12.54 -0.83
CA VAL A 64 -13.71 -12.49 -1.70
C VAL A 64 -12.78 -11.38 -1.25
N LEU A 65 -13.30 -10.17 -1.05
CA LEU A 65 -12.50 -9.03 -0.60
C LEU A 65 -11.82 -9.30 0.75
N ARG A 66 -12.55 -9.80 1.75
CA ARG A 66 -11.99 -10.08 3.08
C ARG A 66 -10.90 -11.14 3.04
N ASN A 67 -11.10 -12.20 2.27
CA ASN A 67 -10.11 -13.27 2.13
C ASN A 67 -8.84 -12.78 1.44
N GLU A 68 -8.98 -11.98 0.36
CA GLU A 68 -7.86 -11.36 -0.34
C GLU A 68 -7.05 -10.47 0.61
N LEU A 69 -7.70 -9.49 1.26
CA LEU A 69 -6.99 -8.57 2.15
C LEU A 69 -6.32 -9.32 3.30
N TYR A 70 -6.97 -10.34 3.88
CA TYR A 70 -6.35 -11.13 4.94
C TYR A 70 -5.09 -11.86 4.45
N ALA A 71 -5.15 -12.51 3.28
CA ALA A 71 -4.02 -13.22 2.70
C ALA A 71 -2.86 -12.27 2.37
N VAL A 72 -3.17 -11.13 1.75
CA VAL A 72 -2.20 -10.08 1.39
C VAL A 72 -1.52 -9.52 2.64
N PHE A 73 -2.30 -9.05 3.63
CA PHE A 73 -1.72 -8.38 4.81
C PHE A 73 -1.02 -9.34 5.78
N SER A 74 -1.38 -10.63 5.79
CA SER A 74 -0.60 -11.67 6.47
C SER A 74 0.81 -11.77 5.89
N ARG A 75 0.94 -11.82 4.56
CA ARG A 75 2.24 -11.86 3.86
C ARG A 75 3.02 -10.56 3.99
N VAL A 76 2.34 -9.42 4.00
CA VAL A 76 2.98 -8.12 4.28
C VAL A 76 3.66 -8.15 5.65
N ASN A 77 2.97 -8.63 6.70
CA ASN A 77 3.55 -8.77 8.03
C ASN A 77 4.72 -9.76 8.07
N GLU A 78 4.66 -10.87 7.32
CA GLU A 78 5.80 -11.78 7.16
C GLU A 78 7.03 -11.09 6.55
N MET A 79 6.84 -10.19 5.57
CA MET A 79 7.94 -9.41 4.99
C MET A 79 8.50 -8.38 5.98
N PHE A 80 7.62 -7.67 6.70
CA PHE A 80 8.01 -6.69 7.72
C PHE A 80 8.73 -7.32 8.93
N ALA A 81 8.48 -8.60 9.22
CA ALA A 81 9.22 -9.34 10.25
C ALA A 81 10.73 -9.47 9.97
N SER A 82 11.19 -9.16 8.75
CA SER A 82 12.63 -9.09 8.43
C SER A 82 13.32 -7.81 8.94
N ILE A 83 12.55 -6.80 9.38
CA ILE A 83 13.08 -5.61 10.06
C ILE A 83 13.31 -5.96 11.53
N THR A 84 14.56 -5.80 12.00
CA THR A 84 14.97 -6.28 13.32
C THR A 84 15.41 -5.18 14.29
N SER A 85 15.67 -3.97 13.81
CA SER A 85 16.10 -2.83 14.65
C SER A 85 14.97 -2.33 15.55
N THR A 86 13.80 -2.08 14.97
CA THR A 86 12.54 -1.73 15.64
C THR A 86 11.45 -2.44 14.88
N THR A 87 10.71 -3.34 15.52
CA THR A 87 9.71 -4.15 14.83
C THR A 87 8.52 -3.28 14.43
N ILE A 88 7.79 -3.68 13.40
CA ILE A 88 6.59 -2.98 12.95
C ILE A 88 5.54 -3.97 12.49
N ASP A 89 4.32 -3.78 12.98
CA ASP A 89 3.17 -4.57 12.53
C ASP A 89 2.19 -3.69 11.75
N VAL A 90 1.72 -4.24 10.63
CA VAL A 90 0.69 -3.65 9.79
C VAL A 90 -0.68 -4.16 10.24
N ASN A 91 -1.52 -3.26 10.71
CA ASN A 91 -2.86 -3.56 11.22
C ASN A 91 -3.88 -2.88 10.32
N VAL A 92 -4.69 -3.67 9.61
CA VAL A 92 -5.83 -3.11 8.86
C VAL A 92 -6.90 -2.76 9.87
N THR A 93 -7.13 -1.47 10.08
CA THR A 93 -8.11 -0.99 11.05
C THR A 93 -9.48 -0.91 10.43
N ASP A 94 -9.58 -0.29 9.25
CA ASP A 94 -10.80 0.02 8.52
C ASP A 94 -10.69 -0.36 7.04
N VAL A 95 -11.82 -0.72 6.43
CA VAL A 95 -11.94 -0.91 4.98
C VAL A 95 -13.08 -0.04 4.46
N THR A 96 -12.80 0.71 3.39
CA THR A 96 -13.81 1.43 2.60
C THR A 96 -13.87 0.86 1.19
N VAL A 97 -15.09 0.70 0.67
CA VAL A 97 -15.33 0.33 -0.74
C VAL A 97 -16.03 1.50 -1.43
N PHE A 98 -15.53 1.88 -2.60
CA PHE A 98 -16.21 2.80 -3.50
C PHE A 98 -17.10 2.00 -4.43
N ASN A 99 -18.42 2.13 -4.28
CA ASN A 99 -19.35 1.65 -5.30
C ASN A 99 -19.27 2.52 -6.56
N VAL A 100 -18.99 3.81 -6.36
CA VAL A 100 -18.62 4.76 -7.42
C VAL A 100 -17.45 5.56 -6.90
N ASP A 101 -16.42 5.72 -7.72
CA ASP A 101 -15.25 6.49 -7.32
C ASP A 101 -15.64 7.95 -7.04
N PRO A 102 -15.20 8.52 -5.90
CA PRO A 102 -15.53 9.89 -5.53
C PRO A 102 -14.79 10.93 -6.39
N TYR A 103 -13.81 10.47 -7.17
CA TYR A 103 -13.07 11.23 -8.17
C TYR A 103 -13.76 11.02 -9.52
N GLY A 104 -14.00 12.07 -10.29
CA GLY A 104 -14.89 11.98 -11.46
C GLY A 104 -14.53 10.85 -12.44
N LEU A 105 -15.49 9.96 -12.74
CA LEU A 105 -15.37 8.79 -13.63
C LEU A 105 -14.84 9.07 -15.05
N THR A 106 -14.84 10.34 -15.47
CA THR A 106 -14.24 10.75 -16.75
C THR A 106 -12.71 10.81 -16.70
N ARG A 107 -12.13 10.97 -15.50
CA ARG A 107 -10.69 11.03 -15.26
C ARG A 107 -10.10 9.63 -15.06
N TYR A 108 -10.84 8.77 -14.36
CA TYR A 108 -10.45 7.38 -14.09
C TYR A 108 -11.59 6.47 -14.56
N PRO A 109 -11.54 6.01 -15.82
CA PRO A 109 -12.56 5.12 -16.32
C PRO A 109 -12.45 3.76 -15.64
N ASP A 110 -13.58 3.14 -15.29
CA ASP A 110 -13.65 1.76 -14.76
C ASP A 110 -13.16 0.69 -15.76
N ALA A 111 -12.72 1.10 -16.95
CA ALA A 111 -12.22 0.22 -17.99
C ALA A 111 -10.77 -0.17 -17.69
N LEU A 112 -10.59 -1.47 -17.39
CA LEU A 112 -9.31 -2.13 -17.11
C LEU A 112 -8.25 -2.01 -18.23
N ASP A 113 -8.63 -1.53 -19.42
CA ASP A 113 -7.73 -1.40 -20.58
C ASP A 113 -7.28 0.06 -20.83
N SER A 114 -7.59 0.97 -19.89
CA SER A 114 -7.20 2.38 -19.99
C SER A 114 -6.16 2.71 -18.93
N GLU A 115 -4.97 3.11 -19.37
CA GLU A 115 -3.90 3.53 -18.47
C GLU A 115 -4.31 4.80 -17.69
N VAL A 116 -4.05 4.77 -16.38
CA VAL A 116 -4.30 5.85 -15.43
C VAL A 116 -2.99 6.49 -15.00
N ASN A 117 -2.97 7.82 -14.97
CA ASN A 117 -1.85 8.57 -14.44
C ASN A 117 -1.75 8.41 -12.92
N VAL A 118 -0.70 7.74 -12.46
CA VAL A 118 -0.52 7.38 -11.04
C VAL A 118 -0.29 8.58 -10.13
N ALA A 119 0.32 9.65 -10.64
CA ALA A 119 0.58 10.86 -9.86
C ALA A 119 -0.72 11.64 -9.60
N ASP A 120 -1.57 11.73 -10.61
CA ASP A 120 -2.91 12.32 -10.52
C ASP A 120 -3.81 11.50 -9.58
N LEU A 121 -3.83 10.17 -9.73
CA LEU A 121 -4.63 9.28 -8.89
C LEU A 121 -4.21 9.36 -7.42
N LEU A 122 -2.90 9.32 -7.13
CA LEU A 122 -2.40 9.49 -5.77
C LEU A 122 -2.79 10.86 -5.19
N THR A 123 -2.72 11.93 -5.99
CA THR A 123 -3.08 13.30 -5.56
C THR A 123 -4.56 13.39 -5.20
N ASP A 124 -5.44 12.86 -6.05
CA ASP A 124 -6.87 12.84 -5.80
C ASP A 124 -7.20 11.97 -4.59
N PHE A 125 -6.60 10.78 -4.49
CA PHE A 125 -6.78 9.88 -3.33
C PHE A 125 -6.34 10.53 -2.02
N THR A 126 -5.16 11.14 -1.97
CA THR A 126 -4.68 11.87 -0.79
C THR A 126 -5.62 13.03 -0.43
N THR A 127 -6.16 13.73 -1.42
CA THR A 127 -7.11 14.83 -1.19
C THR A 127 -8.38 14.33 -0.52
N TRP A 128 -8.93 13.21 -0.98
CA TRP A 128 -10.10 12.60 -0.34
C TRP A 128 -9.79 12.04 1.04
N LYS A 129 -8.67 11.32 1.22
CA LYS A 129 -8.20 10.79 2.51
C LYS A 129 -8.18 11.91 3.56
N ASN A 130 -7.59 13.04 3.20
CA ASN A 130 -7.48 14.21 4.08
C ASN A 130 -8.85 14.85 4.36
N ALA A 131 -9.74 14.90 3.37
CA ALA A 131 -11.11 15.39 3.55
C ALA A 131 -11.95 14.48 4.47
N GLN A 132 -11.64 13.18 4.52
CA GLN A 132 -12.26 12.23 5.46
C GLN A 132 -11.63 12.27 6.87
N GLY A 133 -10.52 12.99 7.06
CA GLY A 133 -9.82 13.05 8.34
C GLY A 133 -9.05 11.77 8.68
N LEU A 134 -8.67 10.97 7.68
CA LEU A 134 -7.86 9.77 7.87
C LEU A 134 -6.39 10.18 8.02
N GLY A 135 -5.84 10.11 9.23
CA GLY A 135 -4.52 10.66 9.58
C GLY A 135 -3.34 9.73 9.28
N ASP A 136 -3.39 8.49 9.77
CA ASP A 136 -2.19 7.65 9.93
C ASP A 136 -1.67 7.10 8.60
N PHE A 137 -2.31 6.06 8.06
CA PHE A 137 -2.02 5.53 6.73
C PHE A 137 -3.31 5.16 6.01
N ALA A 138 -3.39 5.49 4.73
CA ALA A 138 -4.41 4.97 3.86
C ALA A 138 -3.81 4.51 2.53
N MET A 139 -4.34 3.41 2.01
CA MET A 139 -3.91 2.82 0.75
C MET A 139 -5.12 2.59 -0.16
N LEU A 140 -5.02 3.04 -1.41
CA LEU A 140 -5.96 2.66 -2.47
C LEU A 140 -5.54 1.31 -3.07
N TYR A 141 -6.44 0.34 -3.06
CA TYR A 141 -6.32 -0.99 -3.64
C TYR A 141 -7.18 -1.03 -4.91
N SER A 142 -6.54 -0.99 -6.07
CA SER A 142 -7.18 -0.62 -7.34
C SER A 142 -7.00 -1.70 -8.41
N ALA A 143 -8.03 -1.93 -9.23
CA ALA A 143 -7.91 -2.74 -10.45
C ALA A 143 -7.64 -1.90 -11.71
N LEU A 144 -7.50 -0.57 -11.57
CA LEU A 144 -7.17 0.29 -12.70
C LEU A 144 -5.78 -0.06 -13.24
N ASP A 145 -5.61 0.04 -14.56
CA ASP A 145 -4.32 -0.16 -15.20
C ASP A 145 -3.47 1.10 -15.05
N PHE A 146 -2.33 1.02 -14.39
CA PHE A 146 -1.47 2.17 -14.13
C PHE A 146 -0.49 2.39 -15.29
N GLU A 147 -0.33 3.65 -15.69
CA GLU A 147 0.54 4.02 -16.81
C GLU A 147 1.99 3.54 -16.60
N GLY A 148 2.64 3.12 -17.70
CA GLY A 148 4.08 2.87 -17.69
C GLY A 148 4.51 1.63 -16.90
N SER A 149 3.62 0.65 -16.71
CA SER A 149 3.92 -0.63 -16.03
C SER A 149 4.28 -0.47 -14.54
N VAL A 150 3.80 0.60 -13.91
CA VAL A 150 3.96 0.87 -12.48
C VAL A 150 2.91 0.10 -11.69
N LEU A 151 3.30 -0.64 -10.65
CA LEU A 151 2.35 -1.41 -9.82
C LEU A 151 1.95 -0.70 -8.53
N ALA A 152 2.73 0.29 -8.09
CA ALA A 152 2.41 1.12 -6.95
C ALA A 152 2.96 2.53 -7.08
N TYR A 153 2.31 3.48 -6.41
CA TYR A 153 2.81 4.83 -6.27
C TYR A 153 2.59 5.32 -4.84
N ALA A 154 3.66 5.79 -4.21
CA ALA A 154 3.65 6.15 -2.80
C ALA A 154 4.39 7.46 -2.52
N GLN A 155 3.96 8.14 -1.47
CA GLN A 155 4.71 9.26 -0.91
C GLN A 155 5.81 8.74 0.01
N VAL A 156 7.06 9.10 -0.26
CA VAL A 156 8.15 8.79 0.67
C VAL A 156 7.93 9.55 1.98
N ALA A 157 7.95 8.84 3.10
CA ALA A 157 7.69 9.38 4.43
C ALA A 157 6.32 10.07 4.58
N GLY A 158 5.35 9.73 3.72
CA GLY A 158 3.97 10.19 3.77
C GLY A 158 3.00 9.09 4.23
N SER A 159 1.71 9.44 4.26
CA SER A 159 0.62 8.61 4.80
C SER A 159 -0.26 7.96 3.72
N SER A 160 0.04 8.19 2.43
CA SER A 160 -0.79 7.77 1.31
C SER A 160 -0.02 6.92 0.31
N SER A 161 -0.69 5.90 -0.21
CA SER A 161 -0.21 5.07 -1.30
C SER A 161 -1.36 4.55 -2.16
N ILE A 162 -1.05 4.21 -3.41
CA ILE A 162 -1.95 3.50 -4.33
C ILE A 162 -1.24 2.25 -4.85
N VAL A 163 -1.98 1.16 -5.00
CA VAL A 163 -1.47 -0.11 -5.54
C VAL A 163 -2.43 -0.65 -6.60
N GLN A 164 -1.88 -1.11 -7.71
CA GLN A 164 -2.60 -1.88 -8.71
C GLN A 164 -2.58 -3.33 -8.27
N ALA A 165 -3.74 -3.83 -7.87
CA ALA A 165 -3.93 -5.20 -7.44
C ALA A 165 -4.35 -6.05 -8.64
N THR A 166 -3.56 -7.10 -8.91
CA THR A 166 -3.95 -8.12 -9.89
C THR A 166 -4.66 -9.23 -9.14
N SER A 167 -5.93 -9.50 -9.46
CA SER A 167 -6.85 -10.33 -8.66
C SER A 167 -6.43 -11.79 -8.43
N ASP A 168 -5.37 -12.26 -9.09
CA ASP A 168 -5.02 -13.68 -9.15
C ASP A 168 -3.63 -13.98 -8.55
N ASP A 169 -2.98 -13.01 -7.89
CA ASP A 169 -1.65 -13.20 -7.30
C ASP A 169 -1.44 -12.45 -5.96
N ASP A 170 -1.92 -13.04 -4.87
CA ASP A 170 -1.81 -12.52 -3.51
C ASP A 170 -0.35 -12.22 -3.11
N TYR A 171 0.62 -12.95 -3.67
CA TYR A 171 2.02 -12.74 -3.34
C TYR A 171 2.57 -11.48 -4.00
N HIS A 172 2.29 -11.26 -5.29
CA HIS A 172 2.67 -10.03 -5.97
C HIS A 172 1.94 -8.82 -5.38
N ASN A 173 0.66 -8.96 -5.05
CA ASN A 173 -0.09 -7.90 -4.36
C ASN A 173 0.54 -7.59 -3.00
N ALA A 174 0.84 -8.60 -2.18
CA ALA A 174 1.51 -8.40 -0.88
C ALA A 174 2.89 -7.75 -1.01
N LEU A 175 3.68 -8.16 -2.01
CA LEU A 175 5.00 -7.58 -2.26
C LEU A 175 4.89 -6.10 -2.65
N THR A 176 3.94 -5.78 -3.53
CA THR A 176 3.66 -4.42 -3.98
C THR A 176 3.16 -3.54 -2.84
N VAL A 177 2.27 -4.06 -1.99
CA VAL A 177 1.79 -3.40 -0.77
C VAL A 177 2.94 -3.16 0.22
N ALA A 178 3.75 -4.17 0.51
CA ALA A 178 4.88 -4.05 1.43
C ALA A 178 5.92 -3.03 0.95
N HIS A 179 6.22 -3.03 -0.36
CA HIS A 179 7.09 -2.03 -0.99
C HIS A 179 6.53 -0.62 -0.85
N SER A 180 5.24 -0.45 -1.12
CA SER A 180 4.54 0.83 -1.05
C SER A 180 4.50 1.41 0.37
N LEU A 181 4.19 0.56 1.36
CA LEU A 181 4.30 0.92 2.78
C LEU A 181 5.75 1.20 3.20
N GLY A 182 6.72 0.50 2.63
CA GLY A 182 8.15 0.80 2.81
C GLY A 182 8.50 2.24 2.45
N HIS A 183 8.01 2.74 1.30
CA HIS A 183 8.16 4.16 0.94
C HIS A 183 7.47 5.07 1.96
N ASN A 184 6.24 4.77 2.38
CA ASN A 184 5.54 5.54 3.42
C ASN A 184 6.33 5.60 4.75
N LEU A 185 7.12 4.57 5.04
CA LEU A 185 8.05 4.50 6.17
C LEU A 185 9.45 5.08 5.89
N GLY A 186 9.61 5.82 4.79
CA GLY A 186 10.82 6.56 4.43
C GLY A 186 11.90 5.73 3.72
N MET A 187 11.63 4.47 3.38
CA MET A 187 12.58 3.62 2.65
C MET A 187 12.75 4.11 1.21
N GLN A 188 13.97 3.99 0.70
CA GLN A 188 14.30 4.27 -0.70
C GLN A 188 14.49 2.95 -1.46
N HIS A 189 14.45 3.02 -2.79
CA HIS A 189 14.80 1.87 -3.61
C HIS A 189 16.22 1.38 -3.31
N ASP A 190 16.42 0.07 -3.28
CA ASP A 190 17.76 -0.51 -3.24
C ASP A 190 18.52 -0.15 -4.52
N SER A 191 19.85 0.01 -4.42
CA SER A 191 20.76 0.50 -5.46
C SER A 191 20.57 1.96 -5.91
N ALA A 192 19.53 2.65 -5.45
CA ALA A 192 19.32 4.08 -5.72
C ALA A 192 20.15 4.92 -4.73
N GLY A 193 21.42 5.15 -5.06
CA GLY A 193 22.33 5.95 -4.24
C GLY A 193 22.74 5.29 -2.91
N ASN A 194 22.53 3.97 -2.78
CA ASN A 194 22.93 3.16 -1.63
C ASN A 194 23.66 1.88 -2.07
N ALA A 195 24.24 1.14 -1.13
CA ALA A 195 25.11 0.00 -1.39
C ALA A 195 24.38 -1.35 -1.55
N CYS A 196 23.05 -1.37 -1.40
CA CYS A 196 22.26 -2.60 -1.50
C CYS A 196 22.04 -2.98 -2.96
N PRO A 197 21.95 -4.29 -3.28
CA PRO A 197 21.81 -4.74 -4.66
C PRO A 197 20.42 -4.40 -5.21
N ALA A 198 20.33 -4.20 -6.53
CA ALA A 198 19.10 -3.75 -7.20
C ALA A 198 17.93 -4.76 -7.18
N SER A 199 18.14 -5.98 -6.69
CA SER A 199 17.18 -7.09 -6.74
C SER A 199 17.32 -8.00 -5.52
N GLY A 200 16.27 -8.78 -5.22
CA GLY A 200 16.27 -9.79 -4.15
C GLY A 200 15.80 -9.27 -2.79
N TYR A 201 15.36 -8.02 -2.72
CA TYR A 201 14.82 -7.36 -1.54
C TYR A 201 13.50 -6.66 -1.86
N VAL A 202 12.69 -6.41 -0.83
CA VAL A 202 11.36 -5.80 -0.98
C VAL A 202 11.43 -4.44 -1.69
N MET A 203 12.44 -3.62 -1.38
CA MET A 203 12.62 -2.28 -1.97
C MET A 203 13.35 -2.27 -3.32
N ALA A 204 13.45 -3.42 -4.02
CA ALA A 204 13.91 -3.44 -5.40
C ALA A 204 12.94 -2.65 -6.30
N ALA A 205 13.46 -1.77 -7.16
CA ALA A 205 12.64 -0.89 -8.01
C ALA A 205 11.87 -1.66 -9.11
N VAL A 206 12.36 -2.83 -9.50
CA VAL A 206 11.78 -3.66 -10.56
C VAL A 206 11.44 -5.02 -9.96
N MET A 207 10.24 -5.50 -10.30
CA MET A 207 9.76 -6.79 -9.81
C MET A 207 10.62 -7.90 -10.42
N SER A 208 11.02 -8.84 -9.57
CA SER A 208 11.76 -10.02 -9.99
C SER A 208 10.88 -11.24 -9.77
N GLY A 209 10.99 -12.26 -10.63
CA GLY A 209 10.31 -13.55 -10.42
C GLY A 209 10.87 -14.37 -9.25
N VAL A 210 11.82 -13.82 -8.49
CA VAL A 210 12.40 -14.44 -7.29
C VAL A 210 11.84 -13.75 -6.05
N PRO A 211 11.27 -14.52 -5.10
CA PRO A 211 10.88 -14.01 -3.78
C PRO A 211 12.01 -13.20 -3.12
N PRO A 212 11.76 -11.99 -2.59
CA PRO A 212 12.79 -11.26 -1.87
C PRO A 212 13.07 -11.92 -0.53
N SER A 213 14.29 -11.73 -0.04
CA SER A 213 14.72 -12.24 1.27
C SER A 213 14.20 -11.41 2.45
N GLY A 214 13.38 -10.38 2.18
CA GLY A 214 12.94 -9.36 3.14
C GLY A 214 13.41 -7.97 2.76
N PHE A 215 13.44 -7.06 3.73
CA PHE A 215 13.99 -5.71 3.60
C PHE A 215 15.53 -5.73 3.69
N SER A 216 16.19 -4.89 2.89
CA SER A 216 17.65 -4.81 2.88
C SER A 216 18.18 -4.09 4.13
N SER A 217 19.50 -4.11 4.33
CA SER A 217 20.14 -3.28 5.37
C SER A 217 20.02 -1.78 5.07
N CYS A 218 19.92 -1.39 3.80
CA CYS A 218 19.67 -0.01 3.39
C CYS A 218 18.24 0.41 3.71
N SER A 219 17.25 -0.46 3.46
CA SER A 219 15.86 -0.23 3.86
C SER A 219 15.74 -0.05 5.37
N GLN A 220 16.38 -0.91 6.16
CA GLN A 220 16.41 -0.78 7.63
C GLN A 220 17.04 0.55 8.06
N SER A 221 18.15 0.95 7.44
CA SER A 221 18.80 2.24 7.75
C SER A 221 17.91 3.45 7.43
N SER A 222 17.17 3.41 6.32
CA SER A 222 16.19 4.45 5.98
C SER A 222 15.04 4.50 6.97
N TYR A 223 14.53 3.34 7.38
CA TYR A 223 13.48 3.24 8.38
C TYR A 223 13.90 3.78 9.76
N ASP A 224 15.09 3.40 10.24
CA ASP A 224 15.65 3.92 11.48
C ASP A 224 15.81 5.46 11.42
N SER A 225 16.24 5.98 10.26
CA SER A 225 16.31 7.42 10.03
C SER A 225 14.93 8.08 10.03
N TYR A 226 13.90 7.44 9.48
CA TYR A 226 12.53 7.95 9.51
C TYR A 226 11.99 8.02 10.94
N LEU A 227 12.25 6.99 11.76
CA LEU A 227 11.88 6.93 13.18
C LEU A 227 12.67 7.89 14.07
N SER A 228 13.79 8.46 13.60
CA SER A 228 14.57 9.44 14.37
C SER A 228 13.86 10.77 14.61
N THR A 229 12.72 10.99 13.96
CA THR A 229 11.84 12.14 14.15
C THR A 229 10.55 11.71 14.88
N ASN A 230 9.77 12.64 15.45
CA ASN A 230 8.57 12.26 16.20
C ASN A 230 7.54 11.56 15.28
N ARG A 231 7.25 10.28 15.60
CA ARG A 231 6.28 9.39 14.94
C ARG A 231 5.35 8.74 15.97
N ALA A 232 4.80 9.53 16.88
CA ALA A 232 3.97 9.03 17.98
C ALA A 232 2.73 8.23 17.52
N PHE A 233 2.20 8.47 16.32
CA PHE A 233 1.11 7.69 15.71
C PHE A 233 1.51 6.24 15.34
N LEU A 234 2.80 5.91 15.41
CA LEU A 234 3.28 4.53 15.30
C LEU A 234 3.49 3.87 16.67
N ASP A 235 3.44 4.63 17.77
CA ASP A 235 3.71 4.13 19.12
C ASP A 235 2.43 3.64 19.83
N ASN A 236 1.24 4.07 19.39
CA ASN A 236 -0.01 3.66 20.03
C ASN A 236 -0.44 2.25 19.63
N ILE A 237 -1.17 1.60 20.52
CA ILE A 237 -1.80 0.31 20.26
C ILE A 237 -3.05 0.57 19.40
N PRO A 238 -3.20 -0.10 18.24
CA PRO A 238 -4.42 -0.02 17.45
C PRO A 238 -5.63 -0.36 18.30
N THR A 239 -6.64 0.49 18.24
CA THR A 239 -7.88 0.28 19.02
C THR A 239 -8.91 -0.58 18.30
N ARG A 240 -8.60 -0.97 17.05
CA ARG A 240 -9.48 -1.69 16.14
C ARG A 240 -8.66 -2.64 15.29
N ASP A 241 -9.27 -3.75 14.92
CA ASP A 241 -8.72 -4.67 13.94
C ASP A 241 -9.86 -5.18 13.04
N PHE A 242 -9.73 -4.95 11.73
CA PHE A 242 -10.80 -5.23 10.76
C PHE A 242 -11.17 -6.71 10.70
N PHE A 243 -10.19 -7.60 10.83
CA PHE A 243 -10.37 -9.03 10.62
C PHE A 243 -10.91 -9.74 11.86
N THR A 244 -10.26 -9.55 13.01
CA THR A 244 -10.60 -10.22 14.26
C THR A 244 -11.91 -9.71 14.85
N GLU A 245 -12.19 -8.41 14.73
CA GLU A 245 -13.46 -7.82 15.19
C GLU A 245 -14.58 -7.92 14.15
N HIS A 246 -14.32 -8.51 12.97
CA HIS A 246 -15.29 -8.66 11.88
C HIS A 246 -15.98 -7.33 11.52
N ARG A 247 -15.18 -6.26 11.42
CA ARG A 247 -15.72 -4.90 11.26
C ARG A 247 -16.45 -4.76 9.93
N ALA A 248 -17.52 -3.97 9.94
CA ALA A 248 -18.29 -3.65 8.73
C ALA A 248 -17.42 -2.89 7.72
N ILE A 249 -17.67 -3.14 6.43
CA ILE A 249 -17.09 -2.36 5.34
C ILE A 249 -17.87 -1.04 5.23
N ASN A 250 -17.15 0.07 5.07
CA ASN A 250 -17.76 1.37 4.82
C ASN A 250 -17.96 1.53 3.31
N TYR A 251 -19.19 1.74 2.85
CA TYR A 251 -19.49 1.94 1.43
C TYR A 251 -19.66 3.43 1.12
N VAL A 252 -19.11 3.86 -0.02
CA VAL A 252 -19.22 5.23 -0.54
C VAL A 252 -19.78 5.17 -1.97
N GLY A 253 -20.66 6.11 -2.30
CA GLY A 253 -21.27 6.19 -3.63
C GLY A 253 -22.59 5.41 -3.77
N ASP A 254 -23.19 5.01 -2.65
CA ASP A 254 -24.54 4.43 -2.63
C ASP A 254 -25.62 5.50 -2.86
N ASN A 255 -26.50 5.22 -3.82
CA ASN A 255 -27.87 5.74 -3.86
C ASN A 255 -28.84 4.61 -3.51
#